data_AF-A0A2W2E534-F1
#
_entry.id   AF-A0A2W2E534-F1
#
_cell.length_a   1.000
_cell.length_b   1.000
_cell.length_c   1.000
_cell.angle_alpha   90.00
_cell.angle_beta   90.00
_cell.angle_gamma   90.00
#
_symmetry.space_group_name_H-M   'P 1'
#
loop_
_entity.id
_entity.type
_entity.pdbx_description
1 polymer ?
#
loop_
_entity_poly.entity_id
_entity_poly.type
_entity_poly.pdbx_seq_one_letter_code
_entity_poly.pdbx_strand_id
1 'polypeptide(L)'
;VWVGLSPEGPRTITFATRFDAFERPSDLADRLPKTLIHRNVPGERIHAFLSDFDHAWAVSAAYGAHGRRQRWLAAVRFLSVSWPVPLRPPFGGDARWRLGELTLPWSAVAPLQSPAPT
;
A
#
# COMPACT_ATOMS: atom_id res chain seq x y z
N VAL A 1 4.21 1.01 8.91
CA VAL A 1 2.97 0.38 8.42
C VAL A 1 2.24 -0.14 9.64
N TRP A 2 0.91 0.01 9.70
CA TRP A 2 0.12 -0.53 10.82
C TRP A 2 -1.15 -1.19 10.31
N VAL A 3 -1.77 -2.01 11.16
CA VAL A 3 -2.99 -2.74 10.88
C VAL A 3 -4.10 -2.22 11.78
N GLY A 4 -5.24 -1.83 11.19
CA GLY A 4 -6.45 -1.54 11.95
C GLY A 4 -7.15 -2.84 12.31
N LEU A 5 -7.39 -3.06 13.60
CA LEU A 5 -8.05 -4.26 14.13
C LEU A 5 -9.48 -3.95 14.57
N SER A 6 -10.31 -4.98 14.54
CA SER A 6 -11.64 -5.05 15.15
C SER A 6 -11.74 -6.34 15.99
N PRO A 7 -12.81 -6.54 16.78
CA PRO A 7 -13.01 -7.80 17.50
C PRO A 7 -13.01 -9.03 16.59
N GLU A 8 -13.42 -8.90 15.32
CA GLU A 8 -13.45 -10.00 14.35
C GLU A 8 -12.13 -10.16 13.57
N GLY A 9 -11.10 -9.39 13.92
CA GLY A 9 -9.77 -9.46 13.31
C GLY A 9 -9.37 -8.24 12.47
N PRO A 10 -8.35 -8.37 11.61
CA PRO A 10 -7.78 -7.25 10.87
C PRO A 10 -8.71 -6.72 9.78
N ARG A 11 -8.84 -5.39 9.73
CA ARG A 11 -9.76 -4.68 8.83
C ARG A 11 -9.04 -3.84 7.78
N THR A 12 -7.97 -3.16 8.17
CA THR A 12 -7.20 -2.30 7.26
C THR A 12 -5.72 -2.48 7.45
N ILE A 13 -4.95 -2.16 6.42
CA ILE A 13 -3.51 -1.89 6.53
C ILE A 13 -3.27 -0.47 6.04
N THR A 14 -2.43 0.28 6.76
CA THR A 14 -2.04 1.63 6.37
C THR A 14 -0.53 1.72 6.26
N PHE A 15 -0.08 2.12 5.08
CA PHE A 15 1.28 2.55 4.81
C PHE A 15 1.35 4.04 5.11
N ALA A 16 2.26 4.45 5.98
CA ALA A 16 2.53 5.85 6.26
C ALA A 16 4.03 6.08 6.28
N THR A 17 4.46 7.09 5.56
CA THR A 17 5.88 7.40 5.42
C THR A 17 6.07 8.88 5.15
N ARG A 18 7.21 9.40 5.59
CA ARG A 18 7.71 10.65 5.02
C ARG A 18 8.11 10.41 3.56
N PHE A 19 7.95 11.44 2.72
CA PHE A 19 8.22 11.34 1.28
C PHE A 19 9.71 11.16 0.94
N ASP A 20 10.61 11.44 1.88
CA ASP A 20 12.07 11.32 1.76
C ASP A 20 12.63 10.02 2.37
N ALA A 21 11.78 9.18 2.97
CA ALA A 21 12.21 8.01 3.74
C ALA A 21 12.17 6.68 2.94
N PHE A 22 12.07 6.76 1.61
CA PHE A 22 12.06 5.62 0.68
C PHE A 22 12.44 6.09 -0.73
N GLU A 23 13.00 5.18 -1.55
CA GLU A 23 13.25 5.46 -2.97
C GLU A 23 12.12 4.95 -3.87
N ARG A 24 11.55 3.79 -3.51
CA ARG A 24 10.34 3.25 -4.12
C ARG A 24 9.40 2.64 -3.08
N PRO A 25 8.08 2.56 -3.35
CA PRO A 25 7.11 2.06 -2.38
C PRO A 25 7.41 0.69 -1.77
N SER A 26 8.01 -0.24 -2.51
CA SER A 26 8.37 -1.57 -1.99
C SER A 26 9.42 -1.53 -0.88
N ASP A 27 10.19 -0.45 -0.72
CA ASP A 27 11.11 -0.26 0.42
C ASP A 27 10.35 -0.19 1.77
N LEU A 28 9.03 0.02 1.74
CA LEU A 28 8.18 -0.03 2.92
C LEU A 28 7.91 -1.48 3.41
N ALA A 29 8.32 -2.50 2.67
CA ALA A 29 8.13 -3.91 3.00
C ALA A 29 8.74 -4.30 4.35
N ASP A 30 9.90 -3.74 4.70
CA ASP A 30 10.60 -4.04 5.96
C ASP A 30 9.80 -3.58 7.20
N ARG A 31 8.80 -2.73 6.99
CA ARG A 31 7.90 -2.21 8.04
C ARG A 31 6.59 -3.00 8.14
N LEU A 32 6.39 -4.03 7.31
CA LEU A 32 5.20 -4.87 7.33
C LEU A 32 5.08 -5.64 8.66
N PRO A 33 3.85 -5.95 9.12
CA PRO A 33 3.67 -6.87 10.22
C PRO A 33 4.21 -8.26 9.86
N LYS A 34 4.62 -9.04 10.86
CA LYS A 34 5.18 -10.40 10.66
C LYS A 34 4.27 -11.30 9.81
N THR A 35 2.96 -11.14 9.93
CA THR A 35 1.95 -11.87 9.16
C THR A 35 2.04 -11.63 7.64
N LEU A 36 2.68 -10.54 7.20
CA LEU A 36 2.86 -10.19 5.79
C LEU A 36 4.33 -10.15 5.36
N ILE A 37 5.28 -9.78 6.23
CA ILE A 37 6.69 -9.62 5.83
C ILE A 37 7.29 -10.92 5.28
N HIS A 38 6.97 -12.07 5.90
CA HIS A 38 7.41 -13.40 5.44
C HIS A 38 6.64 -13.89 4.21
N ARG A 39 5.56 -13.20 3.83
CA ARG A 39 4.72 -13.49 2.67
C ARG A 39 4.94 -12.48 1.55
N ASN A 40 5.89 -11.56 1.66
CA ASN A 40 6.23 -10.66 0.58
C ASN A 40 7.09 -11.37 -0.47
N VAL A 41 6.50 -12.36 -1.14
CA VAL A 41 7.11 -13.21 -2.17
C VAL A 41 6.18 -13.32 -3.38
N PRO A 42 6.70 -13.58 -4.60
CA PRO A 42 5.86 -13.77 -5.78
C PRO A 42 4.73 -14.78 -5.55
N GLY A 43 3.54 -14.44 -6.03
CA GLY A 43 2.31 -15.23 -5.83
C GLY A 43 1.44 -14.75 -4.67
N GLU A 44 2.00 -14.07 -3.65
CA GLU A 44 1.21 -13.51 -2.55
C GLU A 44 0.66 -12.12 -2.88
N ARG A 45 -0.52 -11.80 -2.32
CA ARG A 45 -1.23 -10.54 -2.62
C ARG A 45 -0.44 -9.29 -2.20
N ILE A 46 0.25 -9.34 -1.06
CA ILE A 46 1.08 -8.22 -0.60
C ILE A 46 2.24 -7.92 -1.55
N HIS A 47 2.86 -8.96 -2.13
CA HIS A 47 3.92 -8.78 -3.12
C HIS A 47 3.38 -8.17 -4.41
N ALA A 48 2.22 -8.65 -4.90
CA ALA A 48 1.54 -8.04 -6.03
C ALA A 48 1.22 -6.56 -5.78
N PHE A 49 0.68 -6.24 -4.60
CA PHE A 49 0.40 -4.85 -4.21
C PHE A 49 1.63 -3.95 -4.26
N LEU A 50 2.74 -4.36 -3.64
CA LEU A 50 3.96 -3.55 -3.61
C LEU A 50 4.59 -3.43 -5.00
N SER A 51 4.49 -4.46 -5.84
CA SER A 51 4.96 -4.44 -7.23
C SER A 51 4.15 -3.45 -8.08
N ASP A 52 2.83 -3.49 -7.96
CA ASP A 52 1.94 -2.54 -8.67
C ASP A 52 2.12 -1.11 -8.15
N PHE A 53 2.42 -0.95 -6.86
CA PHE A 53 2.71 0.36 -6.30
C PHE A 53 4.05 0.90 -6.81
N ASP A 54 5.08 0.07 -6.92
CA ASP A 54 6.34 0.44 -7.58
C ASP A 54 6.10 0.85 -9.04
N HIS A 55 5.26 0.11 -9.78
CA HIS A 55 4.88 0.47 -11.14
C HIS A 55 4.18 1.84 -11.20
N ALA A 56 3.16 2.05 -10.36
CA ALA A 56 2.43 3.31 -10.25
C ALA A 56 3.37 4.49 -9.92
N TRP A 57 4.36 4.26 -9.04
CA TRP A 57 5.39 5.23 -8.70
C TRP A 57 6.31 5.53 -9.88
N ALA A 58 6.72 4.51 -10.64
CA ALA A 58 7.59 4.65 -11.81
C ALA A 58 6.90 5.45 -12.92
N VAL A 59 5.66 5.11 -13.30
CA VAL A 59 4.92 5.83 -14.36
C VAL A 59 4.57 7.27 -13.94
N SER A 60 4.51 7.54 -12.63
CA SER A 60 4.29 8.89 -12.09
C SER A 60 5.56 9.74 -12.00
N ALA A 61 6.72 9.27 -12.50
CA ALA A 61 8.00 9.97 -12.36
C ALA A 61 7.99 11.42 -12.87
N ALA A 62 7.22 11.72 -13.93
CA ALA A 62 7.09 13.08 -14.46
C ALA A 62 6.58 14.11 -13.43
N TYR A 63 5.72 13.68 -12.48
CA TYR A 63 5.25 14.53 -11.39
C TYR A 63 6.33 14.85 -10.35
N GLY A 64 7.47 14.15 -10.39
CA GLY A 64 8.61 14.36 -9.50
C GLY A 64 9.22 15.76 -9.61
N ALA A 65 9.09 16.43 -10.76
CA ALA A 65 9.51 17.82 -10.94
C ALA A 65 8.76 18.80 -10.00
N HIS A 66 7.57 18.42 -9.53
CA HIS A 66 6.78 19.17 -8.56
C HIS A 66 6.93 18.64 -7.11
N GLY A 67 7.90 17.76 -6.89
CA GLY A 67 8.25 17.19 -5.59
C GLY A 67 7.68 15.79 -5.33
N ARG A 68 8.36 15.04 -4.43
CA ARG A 68 8.00 13.64 -4.09
C ARG A 68 6.56 13.50 -3.58
N ARG A 69 6.00 14.52 -2.93
CA ARG A 69 4.59 14.55 -2.51
C ARG A 69 3.63 14.53 -3.71
N GLN A 70 3.89 15.31 -4.75
CA GLN A 70 3.02 15.32 -5.95
C GLN A 70 3.11 14.01 -6.70
N ARG A 71 4.34 13.47 -6.84
CA ARG A 71 4.55 12.13 -7.38
C ARG A 71 3.80 11.06 -6.58
N TRP A 72 3.81 11.15 -5.25
CA TRP A 72 3.05 10.24 -4.38
C TRP A 72 1.54 10.33 -4.67
N LEU A 73 0.97 11.53 -4.67
CA LEU A 73 -0.46 11.72 -4.96
C LEU A 73 -0.85 11.13 -6.33
N ALA A 74 -0.03 11.34 -7.36
CA ALA A 74 -0.24 10.77 -8.69
C ALA A 74 -0.17 9.23 -8.66
N ALA A 75 0.83 8.65 -8.00
CA ALA A 75 1.00 7.21 -7.88
C ALA A 75 -0.18 6.56 -7.13
N VAL A 76 -0.63 7.14 -6.01
CA VAL A 76 -1.77 6.62 -5.25
C VAL A 76 -3.07 6.71 -6.06
N ARG A 77 -3.27 7.81 -6.82
CA ARG A 77 -4.42 7.93 -7.74
C ARG A 77 -4.39 6.86 -8.82
N PHE A 78 -3.24 6.65 -9.47
CA PHE A 78 -3.07 5.59 -10.47
C PHE A 78 -3.37 4.21 -9.87
N LEU A 79 -2.80 3.90 -8.71
CA LEU A 79 -2.98 2.62 -8.03
C LEU A 79 -4.44 2.37 -7.64
N SER A 80 -5.19 3.43 -7.28
CA SER A 80 -6.60 3.33 -6.90
C SER A 80 -7.54 2.87 -8.01
N VAL A 81 -7.07 2.83 -9.27
CA VAL A 81 -7.83 2.27 -10.39
C VAL A 81 -7.92 0.74 -10.32
N SER A 82 -6.87 0.07 -9.85
CA SER A 82 -6.81 -1.40 -9.78
C SER A 82 -6.85 -1.96 -8.36
N TRP A 83 -6.54 -1.14 -7.35
CA TRP A 83 -6.56 -1.53 -5.94
C TRP A 83 -7.68 -0.81 -5.18
N PRO A 84 -8.28 -1.45 -4.15
CA PRO A 84 -9.39 -0.90 -3.37
C PRO A 84 -8.92 0.17 -2.36
N VAL A 85 -8.19 1.18 -2.84
CA VAL A 85 -7.75 2.33 -2.05
C VAL A 85 -8.97 3.21 -1.76
N PRO A 86 -9.31 3.48 -0.49
CA PRO A 86 -10.39 4.40 -0.18
C PRO A 86 -10.12 5.78 -0.79
N LEU A 87 -11.12 6.34 -1.49
CA LEU A 87 -11.02 7.65 -2.14
C LEU A 87 -11.55 8.79 -1.27
N ARG A 88 -12.12 8.46 -0.11
CA ARG A 88 -12.78 9.41 0.80
C ARG A 88 -12.38 9.16 2.26
N PRO A 89 -12.58 10.15 3.14
CA PRO A 89 -12.42 9.98 4.59
C PRO A 89 -13.26 8.82 5.15
N PRO A 90 -12.86 8.22 6.30
CA PRO A 90 -11.74 8.64 7.14
C PRO A 90 -10.37 8.12 6.68
N PHE A 91 -10.32 7.07 5.85
CA PHE A 91 -9.08 6.35 5.55
C PHE A 91 -8.36 6.75 4.27
N GLY A 92 -8.99 7.59 3.44
CA GLY A 92 -8.51 7.86 2.10
C GLY A 92 -8.79 9.26 1.57
N GLY A 93 -8.55 9.39 0.27
CA GLY A 93 -8.59 10.67 -0.45
C GLY A 93 -7.39 11.57 -0.16
N ASP A 94 -7.37 12.71 -0.85
CA ASP A 94 -6.27 13.67 -0.85
C ASP A 94 -5.81 14.07 0.54
N ALA A 95 -6.73 14.20 1.50
CA ALA A 95 -6.40 14.59 2.87
C ALA A 95 -5.44 13.60 3.55
N ARG A 96 -5.63 12.28 3.38
CA ARG A 96 -4.73 11.26 3.94
C ARG A 96 -3.49 11.08 3.08
N TRP A 97 -3.63 11.07 1.76
CA TRP A 97 -2.49 10.89 0.86
C TRP A 97 -1.47 12.02 0.98
N ARG A 98 -1.94 13.24 1.25
CA ARG A 98 -1.10 14.41 1.53
C ARG A 98 -0.25 14.27 2.79
N LEU A 99 -0.61 13.39 3.72
CA LEU A 99 0.18 13.04 4.92
C LEU A 99 1.18 11.91 4.65
N GLY A 100 1.26 11.41 3.42
CA GLY A 100 2.08 10.26 3.07
C GLY A 100 1.44 8.93 3.44
N GLU A 101 0.12 8.91 3.56
CA GLU A 101 -0.64 7.70 3.91
C GLU A 101 -1.35 7.06 2.73
N LEU A 102 -1.37 5.73 2.70
CA LEU A 102 -2.21 4.91 1.83
C LEU A 102 -2.79 3.78 2.66
N THR A 103 -4.12 3.67 2.68
CA THR A 103 -4.84 2.60 3.38
C THR A 103 -5.47 1.64 2.39
N LEU A 104 -5.51 0.35 2.72
CA LEU A 104 -6.28 -0.68 2.02
C LEU A 104 -7.14 -1.47 3.02
N PRO A 105 -8.25 -2.07 2.58
CA PRO A 105 -8.86 -3.17 3.34
C PRO A 105 -7.86 -4.32 3.47
N TRP A 106 -7.77 -4.91 4.66
CA TRP A 106 -6.83 -5.99 4.95
C TRP A 106 -7.00 -7.18 4.00
N SER A 107 -8.24 -7.50 3.62
CA SER A 107 -8.56 -8.59 2.69
C SER A 107 -7.86 -8.47 1.33
N ALA A 108 -7.52 -7.25 0.88
CA ALA A 108 -6.81 -7.04 -0.37
C ALA A 108 -5.37 -7.56 -0.34
N VAL A 109 -4.74 -7.60 0.84
CA VAL A 109 -3.34 -8.01 1.00
C VAL A 109 -3.17 -9.21 1.94
N ALA A 110 -4.27 -9.74 2.48
CA ALA A 110 -4.24 -10.88 3.38
C ALA A 110 -3.54 -12.07 2.71
N PRO A 111 -2.76 -12.85 3.46
CA PRO A 111 -2.07 -14.02 2.93
C PRO A 111 -3.04 -14.91 2.17
N LEU A 112 -2.58 -15.48 1.05
CA LEU A 112 -3.33 -16.55 0.41
C LEU A 112 -3.41 -17.72 1.38
N GLN A 113 -4.62 -18.25 1.57
CA GLN A 113 -4.76 -19.51 2.29
C GLN A 113 -4.06 -20.58 1.45
N SER A 114 -3.13 -21.31 2.08
CA SER A 114 -2.63 -22.53 1.46
C SER A 114 -3.82 -23.45 1.22
N PRO A 115 -3.95 -24.08 0.03
CA PRO A 115 -4.98 -25.08 -0.18
C PRO A 115 -4.84 -26.17 0.90
N ALA A 116 -5.97 -26.61 1.46
CA ALA A 116 -5.95 -27.69 2.43
C ALA A 116 -5.28 -28.93 1.81
N PRO A 117 -4.43 -29.66 2.55
CA PRO A 117 -3.91 -30.93 2.05
C PRO A 117 -5.10 -31.84 1.74
N THR A 118 -5.15 -32.31 0.50
CA THR A 118 -6.15 -33.29 0.02
C THR A 118 -5.86 -34.66 0.63
#